data_AF-A0A1A9PZ40-F1
#
_entry.id   AF-A0A1A9PZ40-F1
#
_cell.length_a   1.000
_cell.length_b   1.000
_cell.length_c   1.000
_cell.angle_alpha   90.00
_cell.angle_beta   90.00
_cell.angle_gamma   90.00
#
_symmetry.space_group_name_H-M   'P 1'
#
loop_
_entity.id
_entity.type
_entity.pdbx_description
1 polymer ?
#
loop_
_entity_poly.entity_id
_entity_poly.type
_entity_poly.pdbx_seq_one_letter_code
_entity_poly.pdbx_strand_id
1 'polypeptide(L)'
;MGICPLCNALESQTYSCQNCQGILQDYGKTVDYIDDYSAYMDQELLSAVDGLTHSNSQEYCNHVFYCGMCNVETEVVVKLV
;
A
#
# COMPACT_ATOMS: atom_id res chain seq x y z
N MET A 1 -3.60 -2.96 -16.31
CA MET A 1 -2.87 -2.79 -15.05
C MET A 1 -2.24 -1.42 -15.05
N GLY A 2 -2.69 -0.54 -14.14
CA GLY A 2 -2.02 0.73 -13.90
C GLY A 2 -0.73 0.54 -13.09
N ILE A 3 0.03 1.60 -12.91
CA ILE A 3 1.26 1.62 -12.12
C ILE A 3 0.99 2.33 -10.80
N CYS A 4 1.45 1.76 -9.69
CA CYS A 4 1.30 2.44 -8.39
C CYS A 4 2.25 3.63 -8.33
N PRO A 5 1.76 4.86 -8.15
CA PRO A 5 2.61 6.05 -8.15
C PRO A 5 3.54 6.11 -6.93
N LEU A 6 3.16 5.51 -5.79
CA LEU A 6 3.99 5.49 -4.59
C LEU A 6 5.13 4.45 -4.69
N CYS A 7 4.82 3.20 -5.06
CA CYS A 7 5.84 2.15 -5.21
C CYS A 7 6.93 2.52 -6.23
N ASN A 8 6.55 3.29 -7.26
CA ASN A 8 7.45 3.69 -8.34
C ASN A 8 7.95 5.13 -8.19
N ALA A 9 7.68 5.78 -7.06
CA ALA A 9 8.07 7.16 -6.76
C ALA A 9 7.72 8.17 -7.88
N LEU A 10 6.59 7.93 -8.57
CA LEU A 10 6.09 8.80 -9.64
C LEU A 10 5.44 10.06 -9.07
N GLU A 11 4.80 9.95 -7.90
CA GLU A 11 4.15 11.05 -7.21
C GLU A 11 4.44 10.99 -5.71
N SER A 12 4.48 12.17 -5.07
CA SER A 12 4.47 12.28 -3.62
C SER A 12 3.07 12.66 -3.14
N GLN A 13 2.41 11.73 -2.46
CA GLN A 13 1.10 11.96 -1.87
C GLN A 13 1.22 11.98 -0.34
N THR A 14 0.52 12.91 0.31
CA THR A 14 0.53 13.05 1.77
C THR A 14 -0.78 12.52 2.34
N TYR A 15 -0.67 11.61 3.32
CA TYR A 15 -1.80 11.04 4.03
C TYR A 15 -1.76 11.45 5.51
N SER A 16 -2.94 11.66 6.11
CA SER A 16 -3.07 12.08 7.51
C SER A 16 -3.67 10.97 8.37
N CYS A 17 -3.10 10.76 9.55
CA CYS A 17 -3.58 9.79 10.53
C CYS A 17 -4.95 10.21 11.07
N GLN A 18 -5.92 9.29 11.05
CA GLN A 18 -7.27 9.58 11.57
C GLN A 18 -7.30 9.79 13.09
N ASN A 19 -6.32 9.26 13.84
CA ASN A 19 -6.26 9.37 15.29
C ASN A 19 -5.67 10.70 15.78
N CYS A 20 -4.54 11.13 15.20
CA CYS A 20 -3.79 12.31 15.70
C CYS A 20 -3.50 13.39 14.65
N GLN A 21 -3.98 13.22 13.41
CA GLN A 21 -3.76 14.11 12.27
C GLN A 21 -2.28 14.30 11.87
N GLY A 22 -1.37 13.51 12.42
CA GLY A 22 0.03 13.47 12.00
C GLY A 22 0.18 12.92 10.57
N ILE A 23 1.26 13.30 9.89
CA ILE A 23 1.58 12.80 8.57
C ILE A 23 1.91 11.30 8.68
N LEU A 24 1.28 10.50 7.83
CA LEU A 24 1.56 9.08 7.68
C LEU A 24 2.75 8.88 6.74
N GLN A 25 3.58 7.91 7.08
CA GLN A 25 4.68 7.47 6.25
C GLN A 25 4.27 6.19 5.52
N ASP A 26 4.54 6.13 4.21
CA ASP A 26 4.33 4.93 3.39
C ASP A 26 5.41 3.90 3.71
N TYR A 27 4.99 2.68 4.03
CA TYR A 27 5.85 1.53 4.32
C TYR A 27 5.80 0.46 3.21
N GLY A 28 5.15 0.75 2.08
CA GLY A 28 5.07 -0.16 0.94
C GLY A 28 3.79 -0.98 0.92
N LYS A 29 3.76 -2.00 0.05
CA LYS A 29 2.54 -2.76 -0.18
C LYS A 29 2.23 -3.65 1.01
N THR A 30 0.95 -3.81 1.34
CA THR A 30 0.52 -4.72 2.40
C THR A 30 0.99 -6.16 2.14
N VAL A 31 0.96 -6.58 0.87
CA VAL A 31 1.38 -7.93 0.48
C VAL A 31 2.84 -8.22 0.75
N ASP A 32 3.71 -7.21 0.82
CA ASP A 32 5.15 -7.40 1.06
C ASP A 32 5.43 -7.90 2.49
N TYR A 33 4.44 -7.80 3.38
CA TYR A 33 4.52 -8.20 4.79
C TYR A 33 3.80 -9.51 5.12
N ILE A 34 3.26 -10.22 4.12
CA ILE A 34 2.51 -11.48 4.34
C ILE A 34 3.43 -12.64 4.70
N ASP A 35 4.60 -12.72 4.07
CA ASP A 35 5.60 -13.77 4.26
C ASP A 35 7.01 -13.18 4.02
N ASP A 36 8.05 -13.83 4.54
CA ASP A 36 9.46 -13.41 4.47
C ASP A 36 9.97 -13.23 3.03
N TYR A 37 9.29 -13.87 2.07
CA TYR A 37 9.64 -13.84 0.65
C TYR A 37 8.63 -13.10 -0.23
N SER A 38 7.55 -12.55 0.33
CA SER A 38 6.47 -11.95 -0.46
C SER A 38 6.95 -10.85 -1.40
N ALA A 39 7.89 -10.02 -0.97
CA ALA A 39 8.49 -8.96 -1.79
C ALA A 39 9.20 -9.46 -3.07
N TYR A 40 9.49 -10.77 -3.16
CA TYR A 40 10.15 -11.40 -4.30
C TYR A 40 9.21 -12.31 -5.12
N MET A 41 7.95 -12.46 -4.71
CA MET A 41 6.99 -13.32 -5.39
C MET A 41 6.40 -12.66 -6.65
N ASP A 42 5.83 -13.49 -7.52
CA ASP A 42 5.17 -13.03 -8.73
C ASP A 42 3.98 -12.11 -8.41
N GLN A 43 3.91 -11.00 -9.14
CA GLN A 43 2.87 -9.98 -8.92
C GLN A 43 1.45 -10.53 -9.09
N GLU A 44 1.25 -11.51 -9.99
CA GLU A 44 -0.05 -12.17 -10.19
C GLU A 44 -0.47 -13.00 -8.96
N LEU A 45 0.48 -13.67 -8.31
CA LEU A 45 0.23 -14.40 -7.06
C LEU A 45 -0.07 -13.43 -5.92
N LEU A 46 0.70 -12.35 -5.81
CA LEU A 46 0.48 -11.33 -4.78
C LEU A 46 -0.88 -10.64 -4.94
N SER A 47 -1.30 -10.33 -6.17
CA SER A 47 -2.63 -9.75 -6.45
C SER A 47 -3.78 -10.69 -6.15
N ALA A 48 -3.56 -12.01 -6.03
CA ALA A 48 -4.60 -12.94 -5.59
C ALA A 48 -4.86 -12.90 -4.08
N VAL A 49 -3.93 -12.30 -3.31
CA VAL A 49 -3.96 -12.26 -1.84
C VAL A 49 -3.81 -10.84 -1.27
N ASP A 50 -3.95 -9.81 -2.10
CA ASP A 50 -3.80 -8.39 -1.72
C ASP A 50 -5.02 -7.81 -0.97
N GLY A 51 -6.03 -8.63 -0.71
CA GLY A 51 -7.28 -8.24 -0.05
C GLY A 51 -8.26 -7.49 -0.96
N LEU A 52 -7.94 -7.30 -2.25
CA LEU A 52 -8.79 -6.66 -3.23
C LEU A 52 -9.48 -7.70 -4.14
N THR A 53 -10.51 -7.26 -4.86
CA THR A 53 -11.06 -8.07 -5.95
C THR A 53 -10.12 -8.00 -7.15
N HIS A 54 -10.14 -9.01 -8.02
CA HIS A 54 -9.29 -9.04 -9.21
C HIS A 54 -9.38 -7.77 -10.07
N SER A 55 -10.57 -7.18 -10.23
CA SER A 55 -10.74 -5.90 -10.93
C SER A 55 -10.12 -4.73 -10.17
N ASN A 56 -10.25 -4.71 -8.85
CA ASN A 56 -9.69 -3.64 -8.03
C ASN A 56 -8.16 -3.72 -7.98
N SER A 57 -7.55 -4.91 -7.99
CA SER A 57 -6.09 -5.05 -8.08
C SER A 57 -5.50 -4.49 -9.39
N GLN A 58 -6.35 -4.23 -10.40
CA GLN A 58 -5.96 -3.58 -11.66
C GLN A 58 -6.06 -2.05 -11.62
N GLU A 59 -6.71 -1.50 -10.58
CA GLU A 59 -7.00 -0.07 -10.42
C GLU A 59 -6.43 0.54 -9.13
N TYR A 60 -6.09 -0.32 -8.15
CA TYR A 60 -5.63 0.09 -6.84
C TYR A 60 -4.44 -0.75 -6.35
N CYS A 61 -3.67 -0.16 -5.43
CA CYS A 61 -2.58 -0.79 -4.69
C CYS A 61 -2.85 -0.58 -3.20
N ASN A 62 -2.88 -1.66 -2.41
CA ASN A 62 -3.05 -1.55 -0.96
C ASN A 62 -1.69 -1.37 -0.27
N HIS A 63 -1.58 -0.35 0.57
CA HIS A 63 -0.34 0.04 1.24
C HIS A 63 -0.50 0.05 2.75
N VAL A 64 0.58 -0.30 3.46
CA VAL A 64 0.69 -0.08 4.90
C VAL A 64 1.29 1.29 5.12
N PHE A 65 0.62 2.07 5.96
CA PHE A 65 1.08 3.37 6.42
C PHE A 65 1.26 3.36 7.93
N TYR A 66 2.32 4.00 8.40
CA TYR A 66 2.61 4.11 9.81
C TYR A 66 2.60 5.56 10.27
N CYS A 67 1.95 5.80 11.42
CA CYS A 67 2.00 7.09 12.09
C CYS A 67 3.06 7.09 13.19
N GLY A 68 4.19 7.76 12.94
CA GLY A 68 5.25 7.92 13.95
C GLY A 68 4.87 8.78 15.16
N MET A 69 3.73 9.49 15.13
CA MET A 69 3.28 10.35 16.23
C MET A 69 2.45 9.62 17.28
N CYS A 70 1.61 8.67 16.87
CA CYS A 70 0.74 7.91 17.78
C CYS A 70 0.95 6.39 17.71
N ASN A 71 1.93 5.94 16.92
CA ASN A 71 2.31 4.53 16.73
C ASN A 71 1.16 3.64 16.25
N VAL A 72 0.33 4.19 15.35
CA VAL A 72 -0.78 3.45 14.73
C VAL A 72 -0.38 3.12 13.29
N GLU A 73 -0.55 1.85 12.92
CA GLU A 73 -0.54 1.41 11.53
C GLU A 73 -1.95 1.48 10.94
N THR A 74 -2.04 1.76 9.64
CA THR A 74 -3.30 1.72 8.89
C THR A 74 -3.02 1.29 7.46
N GLU A 75 -4.00 0.63 6.86
CA GLU A 75 -3.98 0.38 5.41
C GLU A 75 -4.60 1.55 4.66
N VAL A 76 -4.06 1.85 3.48
CA VAL A 76 -4.58 2.87 2.57
C VAL A 76 -4.56 2.33 1.15
N VAL A 77 -5.71 2.41 0.49
CA VAL A 77 -5.88 2.00 -0.91
C VAL A 77 -5.50 3.17 -1.82
N VAL A 78 -4.43 2.99 -2.59
CA VAL A 78 -3.86 4.00 -3.50
C VAL A 78 -4.32 3.71 -4.91
N LYS A 79 -4.81 4.73 -5.63
CA LYS A 79 -5.23 4.59 -7.03
C LYS A 79 -4.02 4.51 -7.97
N LEU A 80 -4.06 3.58 -8.92
CA LEU A 80 -3.03 3.42 -9.95
C LEU A 80 -3.18 4.49 -11.05
N VAL A 81 -2.04 4.80 -11.70
CA VAL A 81 -1.94 5.72 -12.85
C VAL A 81 -1.61 5.02 -14.15
#